data_AF-A0A3R7EQ63-F1
#
_entry.id   AF-A0A3R7EQ63-F1
#
_cell.length_a   1.000
_cell.length_b   1.000
_cell.length_c   1.000
_cell.angle_alpha   90.00
_cell.angle_beta   90.00
_cell.angle_gamma   90.00
#
_symmetry.space_group_name_H-M   'P 1'
#
loop_
_entity.id
_entity.type
_entity.pdbx_description
1 polymer ?
#
loop_
_entity_poly.entity_id
_entity_poly.type
_entity_poly.pdbx_seq_one_letter_code
_entity_poly.pdbx_strand_id
1 'polypeptide(L)' 'MRNTPMVEYVNIPIPKPLYERLVKTLEGSGYRSATEYIIFLIRKVLPDLESKDMERRRALGYIP' A
#
# COMPACT_ATOMS: atom_id res chain seq x y z
N MET A 1 24.12 15.90 15.21
CA MET A 1 22.98 14.94 15.17
C MET A 1 22.15 15.21 13.93
N ARG A 2 21.83 14.18 13.12
CA ARG A 2 20.83 14.33 12.04
C ARG A 2 19.44 14.37 12.68
N ASN A 3 18.72 15.46 12.47
CA ASN A 3 17.34 15.60 12.92
C ASN A 3 16.43 14.89 11.91
N THR A 4 16.17 13.59 12.10
CA THR A 4 15.23 12.87 11.25
C THR A 4 13.81 13.36 11.61
N PRO A 5 13.04 13.91 10.66
CA PRO A 5 11.67 14.31 10.95
C PRO A 5 10.87 13.09 11.43
N MET A 6 10.15 13.23 12.54
CA MET A 6 9.26 12.19 13.03
C MET A 6 8.16 11.96 12.00
N VAL A 7 7.97 10.69 11.63
CA VAL A 7 6.85 10.28 10.78
C VAL A 7 5.60 10.23 11.64
N GLU A 8 4.60 11.03 11.28
CA GLU A 8 3.27 10.96 11.89
C GLU A 8 2.46 9.81 11.28
N TYR A 9 1.75 9.07 12.12
CA TYR A 9 0.94 7.93 11.71
C TYR A 9 -0.54 8.21 11.96
N VAL A 10 -1.39 7.64 11.11
CA VAL A 10 -2.84 7.73 11.21
C VAL A 10 -3.44 6.34 11.44
N ASN A 11 -4.61 6.28 12.10
CA ASN A 11 -5.37 5.06 12.26
C ASN A 11 -6.32 4.88 11.07
N ILE A 12 -6.32 3.68 10.47
CA ILE A 12 -7.23 3.32 9.39
C ILE A 12 -8.17 2.22 9.94
N PRO A 13 -9.49 2.44 10.00
CA PRO A 13 -10.42 1.38 10.35
C PRO A 13 -10.43 0.31 9.25
N ILE A 14 -10.06 -0.92 9.60
CA ILE A 14 -10.07 -2.08 8.69
C ILE A 14 -10.98 -3.14 9.31
N PRO A 15 -11.92 -3.74 8.55
CA PRO A 15 -12.70 -4.87 9.04
C PRO A 15 -11.79 -5.98 9.56
N LYS A 16 -12.00 -6.40 10.82
CA LYS A 16 -11.16 -7.41 11.48
C LYS A 16 -10.98 -8.70 10.64
N PRO A 17 -12.02 -9.28 10.01
CA PRO A 17 -11.85 -10.47 9.18
C PRO A 17 -10.91 -10.26 7.98
N LEU A 18 -10.90 -9.05 7.41
CA LEU A 18 -10.02 -8.72 6.28
C LEU A 18 -8.56 -8.62 6.75
N TYR A 19 -8.33 -7.96 7.89
CA TYR A 19 -7.00 -7.82 8.46
C TYR A 19 -6.41 -9.19 8.86
N GLU A 20 -7.20 -10.05 9.51
CA GLU A 20 -6.75 -11.40 9.91
C GLU A 20 -6.42 -12.26 8.70
N ARG A 21 -7.24 -12.21 7.64
CA ARG A 21 -6.95 -12.90 6.39
C ARG A 21 -5.65 -12.40 5.76
N LEU A 22 -5.40 -11.08 5.78
CA LEU A 22 -4.15 -10.51 5.30
C LEU A 22 -2.96 -11.04 6.10
N VAL A 23 -3.00 -10.96 7.43
CA VAL A 23 -1.92 -11.44 8.30
C VAL A 23 -1.59 -12.90 8.02
N LYS A 24 -2.62 -13.76 7.98
CA LYS A 24 -2.43 -15.19 7.69
C LYS A 24 -1.82 -15.44 6.30
N THR A 25 -2.20 -14.65 5.30
CA THR A 25 -1.66 -14.77 3.94
C THR A 25 -0.20 -14.33 3.86
N LEU A 26 0.23 -13.41 4.74
CA LEU A 26 1.61 -12.92 4.80
C LEU A 26 2.55 -13.87 5.54
N GLU A 27 2.06 -14.91 6.20
CA GLU A 27 2.92 -15.92 6.83
C GLU A 27 3.83 -16.58 5.78
N GLY A 28 5.15 -16.51 5.99
CA GLY A 28 6.15 -17.05 5.06
C GLY A 28 6.41 -16.20 3.81
N SER A 29 5.78 -15.04 3.66
CA SER A 29 5.92 -14.17 2.47
C SER A 29 7.21 -13.31 2.45
N GLY A 30 7.92 -13.22 3.57
CA GLY A 30 9.11 -12.37 3.73
C GLY A 30 8.81 -10.92 4.16
N TYR A 31 7.54 -10.51 4.23
CA TYR A 31 7.15 -9.23 4.84
C TYR A 31 7.27 -9.31 6.37
N ARG A 32 7.78 -8.23 7.00
CA ARG A 32 7.97 -8.16 8.45
C ARG A 32 6.70 -7.87 9.21
N SER A 33 5.70 -7.29 8.55
CA SER A 33 4.38 -6.99 9.13
C SER A 33 3.32 -6.71 8.07
N ALA A 34 2.04 -6.82 8.45
CA ALA A 34 0.93 -6.35 7.64
C ALA A 34 1.03 -4.85 7.33
N THR A 35 1.49 -4.04 8.29
CA THR A 35 1.70 -2.59 8.11
C THR A 35 2.71 -2.29 7.01
N GLU A 36 3.84 -2.99 6.99
CA GLU A 36 4.85 -2.83 5.92
C GLU A 36 4.25 -3.14 4.55
N TYR A 37 3.48 -4.22 4.46
CA TYR A 37 2.81 -4.61 3.22
C TYR A 37 1.77 -3.59 2.77
N ILE A 38 0.96 -3.07 3.69
CA ILE A 38 -0.04 -2.03 3.40
C ILE A 38 0.65 -0.75 2.90
N ILE A 39 1.74 -0.32 3.55
CA ILE A 39 2.53 0.85 3.12
C ILE A 39 3.09 0.61 1.71
N PHE A 40 3.62 -0.58 1.43
CA PHE A 40 4.09 -0.96 0.10
C PHE A 40 2.97 -0.86 -0.94
N LEU A 41 1.79 -1.43 -0.66
CA LEU A 41 0.64 -1.37 -1.56
C LEU A 41 0.20 0.07 -1.84
N ILE A 42 0.09 0.91 -0.80
CA ILE A 42 -0.28 2.31 -0.96
C ILE A 42 0.74 3.02 -1.84
N ARG A 43 2.04 2.88 -1.57
CA ARG A 43 3.10 3.50 -2.39
C ARG A 43 3.09 3.03 -3.84
N LYS A 44 2.71 1.77 -4.08
CA LYS A 44 2.63 1.18 -5.41
C LYS A 44 1.44 1.74 -6.20
N VAL A 45 0.28 1.90 -5.57
CA VAL A 45 -0.99 2.23 -6.24
C VAL A 45 -1.27 3.73 -6.26
N LEU A 46 -0.80 4.48 -5.26
CA LEU A 46 -1.07 5.92 -5.13
C LEU A 46 -0.65 6.73 -6.37
N PRO A 47 0.53 6.52 -7.00
CA PRO A 47 0.91 7.27 -8.19
C PRO A 47 -0.08 7.09 -9.35
N ASP A 48 -0.63 5.88 -9.51
CA ASP A 48 -1.62 5.61 -10.56
C ASP A 48 -2.95 6.32 -10.28
N LEU A 49 -3.35 6.40 -9.00
CA LEU A 49 -4.55 7.13 -8.57
C LEU A 49 -4.40 8.65 -8.68
N GLU A 50 -3.21 9.19 -8.41
CA GLU A 50 -2.90 10.62 -8.53
C GLU A 50 -2.78 11.07 -9.99
N SER A 51 -2.39 10.16 -10.88
CA SER A 51 -2.30 10.46 -12.31
C SER A 51 -3.69 10.62 -12.93
N LYS A 52 -4.01 11.84 -13.40
CA LYS A 52 -5.17 12.09 -14.28
C LYS A 52 -5.09 11.30 -15.61
N ASP A 53 -3.93 10.72 -15.90
CA ASP A 53 -3.62 9.93 -17.10
C ASP A 53 -3.98 8.44 -16.99
N MET A 54 -4.71 8.00 -15.97
CA MET A 54 -5.15 6.59 -15.88
C MET A 54 -5.94 6.15 -17.14
N GLU A 55 -6.74 7.08 -17.70
CA GLU A 55 -7.48 6.89 -18.95
C GLU A 55 -6.54 6.77 -20.16
N ARG A 56 -5.46 7.54 -20.18
CA ARG A 56 -4.42 7.53 -21.23
C ARG A 56 -3.56 6.26 -21.17
N ARG A 57 -3.26 5.75 -19.97
CA ARG A 57 -2.50 4.50 -19.77
C ARG A 57 -3.32 3.25 -20.07
N ARG A 58 -4.64 3.27 -19.82
CA ARG A 58 -5.59 2.25 -20.32
C ARG A 58 -5.68 2.24 -21.84
N ALA A 59 -5.81 3.42 -22.46
CA ALA A 59 -5.87 3.54 -23.93
C ALA A 59 -4.58 3.03 -24.63
N LEU A 60 -3.44 3.08 -23.94
CA LEU A 60 -2.15 2.62 -24.46
C LEU A 60 -1.78 1.17 -24.05
N GLY A 61 -2.66 0.44 -23.34
CA GLY A 61 -2.46 -0.98 -23.02
C GLY A 61 -1.42 -1.29 -21.94
N TYR A 62 -1.06 -0.31 -21.10
CA TYR A 62 -0.07 -0.51 -20.03
C TYR A 62 -0.66 -1.10 -18.73
N ILE A 63 -1.98 -1.29 -18.67
CA ILE A 63 -2.67 -1.91 -17.53
C ILE A 63 -3.59 -3.02 -18.10
N PRO A 64 -3.42 -4.29 -17.70
CA PRO A 64 -4.29 -5.39 -18.14
C PRO A 64 -5.72 -5.28 -17.59
#